data_AF-A0A8J8GXQ5-F1
#
_entry.id   AF-A0A8J8GXQ5-F1
#
_cell.length_a   1.000
_cell.length_b   1.000
_cell.length_c   1.000
_cell.angle_alpha   90.00
_cell.angle_beta   90.00
_cell.angle_gamma   90.00
#
_symmetry.space_group_name_H-M   'P 1'
#
loop_
_entity.id
_entity.type
_entity.pdbx_description
1 polymer ?
#
loop_
_entity_poly.entity_id
_entity_poly.type
_entity_poly.pdbx_seq_one_letter_code
_entity_poly.pdbx_strand_id
1 'polypeptide(L)'
;MTRSIIDTPVSDEVRAAVASGWAAYKAATAEAGAHDSLDQQVMDAVDKRVIDDVIHAFVRQGRPFSANAIRPHLPAGVRKCLISRRLIAAQNDGLIRYVGVTPSTLASTKAARVNVYAPIPGALS
;
A
#
# COMPACT_ATOMS: atom_id res chain seq x y z
N MET A 1 6.50 4.71 21.17
CA MET A 1 5.50 3.83 21.80
C MET A 1 5.30 2.59 20.92
N THR A 2 5.42 1.40 21.50
CA THR A 2 5.13 0.12 20.82
C THR A 2 3.65 -0.20 20.99
N ARG A 3 2.95 -0.57 19.92
CA ARG A 3 1.56 -1.04 19.97
C ARG A 3 1.50 -2.57 19.89
N SER A 4 0.45 -3.16 20.44
CA SER A 4 0.09 -4.58 20.22
C SER A 4 0.00 -4.88 18.71
N ILE A 5 0.10 -6.15 18.32
CA ILE A 5 -0.01 -6.56 16.91
C ILE A 5 -1.30 -5.98 16.31
N ILE A 6 -1.13 -5.10 15.32
CA ILE A 6 -2.25 -4.56 14.56
C ILE A 6 -2.44 -5.44 13.33
N ASP A 7 -3.43 -6.32 13.39
CA ASP A 7 -4.00 -6.96 12.22
C ASP A 7 -5.23 -6.16 11.78
N THR A 8 -5.20 -5.62 10.56
CA THR A 8 -6.28 -4.76 10.04
C THR A 8 -7.08 -5.56 9.03
N PRO A 9 -8.23 -6.14 9.41
CA PRO A 9 -9.08 -6.81 8.45
C PRO A 9 -9.59 -5.77 7.44
N VAL A 10 -9.45 -6.11 6.16
CA VAL A 10 -9.82 -5.27 5.01
C VAL A 10 -11.32 -5.28 4.79
N SER A 11 -11.89 -4.08 4.57
CA SER A 11 -13.29 -3.91 4.16
C SER A 11 -13.48 -4.30 2.69
N ASP A 12 -14.75 -4.45 2.27
CA ASP A 12 -15.09 -4.74 0.89
C ASP A 12 -14.70 -3.61 -0.07
N GLU A 13 -14.65 -2.37 0.42
CA GLU A 13 -14.16 -1.21 -0.33
C GLU A 13 -12.67 -1.34 -0.66
N VAL A 14 -11.86 -1.84 0.28
CA VAL A 14 -10.44 -2.11 0.00
C VAL A 14 -10.29 -3.26 -1.00
N ARG A 15 -11.11 -4.31 -0.89
CA ARG A 15 -11.15 -5.38 -1.90
C ARG A 15 -11.51 -4.85 -3.29
N ALA A 16 -12.47 -3.94 -3.39
CA ALA A 16 -12.90 -3.34 -4.65
C ALA A 16 -11.80 -2.44 -5.25
N ALA A 17 -11.12 -1.64 -4.43
CA ALA A 17 -9.99 -0.82 -4.87
C ALA A 17 -8.83 -1.69 -5.38
N VAL A 18 -8.52 -2.79 -4.71
CA VAL A 18 -7.53 -3.76 -5.16
C VAL A 18 -7.92 -4.40 -6.49
N ALA A 19 -9.20 -4.76 -6.67
CA ALA A 19 -9.70 -5.31 -7.93
C ALA A 19 -9.61 -4.28 -9.08
N SER A 20 -9.90 -3.01 -8.80
CA SER A 20 -9.73 -1.91 -9.75
C SER A 20 -8.26 -1.70 -10.12
N GLY A 21 -7.35 -1.71 -9.14
CA GLY A 21 -5.90 -1.67 -9.37
C GLY A 21 -5.41 -2.84 -10.24
N TRP A 22 -5.97 -4.04 -10.04
CA TRP A 22 -5.71 -5.21 -10.88
C TRP A 22 -6.19 -5.04 -12.32
N ALA A 23 -7.33 -4.38 -12.54
CA ALA A 23 -7.84 -4.10 -13.88
C ALA A 23 -6.95 -3.06 -14.58
N ALA A 24 -6.55 -1.99 -13.88
CA ALA A 24 -5.66 -0.96 -14.40
C ALA A 24 -4.27 -1.53 -14.73
N TYR A 25 -3.71 -2.36 -13.86
CA TYR A 25 -2.44 -3.05 -14.11
C TYR A 25 -2.53 -3.95 -15.33
N LYS A 26 -3.57 -4.79 -15.43
CA LYS A 26 -3.78 -5.67 -16.58
C LYS A 26 -3.94 -4.88 -17.89
N ALA A 27 -4.71 -3.80 -17.89
CA ALA A 27 -4.88 -2.94 -19.06
C ALA A 27 -3.54 -2.33 -19.51
N ALA A 28 -2.77 -1.76 -18.57
CA ALA A 28 -1.46 -1.18 -18.86
C ALA A 28 -0.47 -2.22 -19.42
N THR A 29 -0.46 -3.44 -18.86
CA THR A 29 0.40 -4.54 -19.38
C THR A 29 -0.08 -5.13 -20.71
N ALA A 30 -1.37 -5.02 -21.04
CA ALA A 30 -1.92 -5.51 -22.29
C ALA A 30 -1.65 -4.53 -23.45
N GLU A 31 -1.75 -3.23 -23.20
CA GLU A 31 -1.49 -2.18 -24.20
C GLU A 31 0.00 -2.03 -24.55
N ALA A 32 0.88 -2.28 -23.58
CA ALA A 32 2.27 -1.88 -23.69
C ALA A 32 3.28 -3.05 -23.79
N GLY A 33 2.79 -4.30 -23.88
CA GLY A 33 3.59 -5.52 -23.92
C GLY A 33 3.94 -6.03 -22.51
N ALA A 34 4.34 -7.31 -22.41
CA ALA A 34 4.69 -7.95 -21.14
C ALA A 34 5.65 -7.06 -20.32
N HIS A 35 5.59 -7.18 -18.98
CA HIS A 35 6.34 -6.34 -18.02
C HIS A 35 7.85 -6.22 -18.32
N ASP A 36 8.43 -7.16 -19.07
CA ASP A 36 9.83 -7.18 -19.53
C ASP A 36 10.15 -6.28 -20.74
N SER A 37 9.12 -5.76 -21.44
CA SER A 37 9.25 -4.96 -22.67
C SER A 37 8.94 -3.47 -22.48
N LEU A 38 8.57 -3.07 -21.27
CA LEU A 38 8.23 -1.69 -20.92
C LEU A 38 9.44 -0.95 -20.35
N ASP A 39 9.58 0.33 -20.73
CA ASP A 39 10.57 1.21 -20.10
C ASP A 39 10.38 1.17 -18.57
N GLN A 40 11.48 0.95 -17.86
CA GLN A 40 11.54 0.88 -16.41
C GLN A 40 10.85 2.07 -15.74
N GLN A 41 10.90 3.27 -16.35
CA GLN A 41 10.23 4.47 -15.84
C GLN A 41 8.70 4.39 -15.93
N VAL A 42 8.15 3.77 -16.97
CA VAL A 42 6.70 3.56 -17.12
C VAL A 42 6.21 2.56 -16.07
N MET A 43 6.96 1.48 -15.86
CA MET A 43 6.67 0.49 -14.81
C MET A 43 6.77 1.09 -13.40
N ASP A 44 7.73 1.99 -13.17
CA ASP A 44 7.80 2.79 -11.94
C ASP A 44 6.54 3.61 -11.70
N ALA A 45 6.01 4.28 -12.72
CA ALA A 45 4.82 5.10 -12.57
C ALA A 45 3.57 4.25 -12.27
N VAL A 46 3.40 3.13 -12.98
CA VAL A 46 2.28 2.20 -12.77
C VAL A 46 2.33 1.59 -11.36
N ASP A 47 3.50 1.10 -10.94
CA ASP A 47 3.66 0.52 -9.60
C ASP A 47 3.32 1.53 -8.50
N LYS A 48 3.84 2.77 -8.62
CA LYS A 48 3.58 3.84 -7.65
C LYS A 48 2.09 4.14 -7.55
N ARG A 49 1.41 4.24 -8.69
CA ARG A 49 -0.04 4.49 -8.75
C ARG A 49 -0.84 3.37 -8.07
N VAL A 50 -0.53 2.11 -8.37
CA VAL A 50 -1.23 0.97 -7.74
C VAL A 50 -1.03 0.97 -6.22
N ILE A 51 0.18 1.29 -5.75
CA ILE A 51 0.45 1.41 -4.31
C ILE A 51 -0.35 2.55 -3.69
N ASP A 52 -0.43 3.69 -4.36
CA ASP A 52 -1.19 4.85 -3.89
C ASP A 52 -2.69 4.57 -3.79
N ASP A 53 -3.26 3.88 -4.79
CA ASP A 53 -4.67 3.49 -4.78
C ASP A 53 -5.00 2.60 -3.58
N VAL A 54 -4.11 1.66 -3.25
CA VAL A 54 -4.24 0.84 -2.03
C VAL A 54 -4.11 1.68 -0.77
N ILE A 55 -3.14 2.59 -0.69
CA ILE A 55 -3.00 3.51 0.45
C ILE A 55 -4.27 4.34 0.63
N HIS A 56 -4.82 4.91 -0.45
CA HIS A 56 -6.07 5.67 -0.41
C HIS A 56 -7.24 4.85 0.11
N ALA A 57 -7.33 3.57 -0.28
CA ALA A 57 -8.36 2.68 0.24
C ALA A 57 -8.22 2.47 1.76
N PHE A 58 -7.01 2.27 2.27
CA PHE A 58 -6.75 2.18 3.72
C PHE A 58 -7.02 3.50 4.45
N VAL A 59 -6.74 4.64 3.81
CA VAL A 59 -7.07 5.97 4.35
C VAL A 59 -8.58 6.12 4.50
N ARG A 60 -9.35 5.78 3.46
CA ARG A 60 -10.83 5.80 3.50
C ARG A 60 -11.40 4.86 4.56
N GLN A 61 -10.76 3.70 4.77
CA GLN A 61 -11.15 2.77 5.83
C GLN A 61 -11.01 3.37 7.24
N GLY A 62 -10.18 4.41 7.43
CA GLY A 62 -10.09 5.15 8.69
C GLY A 62 -9.39 4.41 9.84
N ARG A 63 -8.81 3.23 9.59
CA ARG A 63 -8.14 2.41 10.60
C ARG A 63 -6.62 2.50 10.49
N PRO A 64 -5.87 2.43 11.60
CA PRO A 64 -4.41 2.38 11.53
C PRO A 64 -3.90 1.13 10.79
N PHE A 65 -2.87 1.27 9.98
CA PHE A 65 -2.30 0.19 9.17
C PHE A 65 -0.76 0.27 9.12
N SER A 66 -0.11 -0.79 8.63
CA SER A 66 1.34 -0.84 8.44
C SER A 66 1.69 -1.20 7.00
N ALA A 67 2.96 -1.09 6.62
CA ALA A 67 3.43 -1.57 5.32
C ALA A 67 3.14 -3.07 5.10
N ASN A 68 3.08 -3.87 6.17
CA ASN A 68 2.72 -5.29 6.10
C ASN A 68 1.25 -5.51 5.80
N ALA A 69 0.36 -4.59 6.18
CA ALA A 69 -1.04 -4.64 5.80
C ALA A 69 -1.23 -4.38 4.29
N ILE A 70 -0.37 -3.55 3.68
CA ILE A 70 -0.45 -3.22 2.24
C ILE A 70 0.05 -4.37 1.36
N ARG A 71 1.17 -5.01 1.74
CA ARG A 71 1.90 -5.99 0.89
C ARG A 71 1.06 -7.13 0.30
N PRO A 72 0.10 -7.75 1.03
CA PRO A 72 -0.74 -8.82 0.49
C PRO A 72 -1.76 -8.35 -0.55
N HIS A 73 -2.01 -7.04 -0.62
CA HIS A 73 -3.03 -6.45 -1.49
C HIS A 73 -2.46 -5.86 -2.78
N LEU A 74 -1.14 -5.93 -2.96
CA LEU A 74 -0.49 -5.53 -4.20
C LEU A 74 -0.42 -6.71 -5.19
N PRO A 75 -0.61 -6.48 -6.49
CA PRO A 75 -0.34 -7.49 -7.52
C PRO A 75 1.08 -8.05 -7.43
N ALA A 76 1.28 -9.31 -7.82
CA ALA A 76 2.57 -10.00 -7.69
C ALA A 76 3.71 -9.32 -8.47
N GLY A 77 3.41 -8.61 -9.56
CA GLY A 77 4.38 -7.85 -10.36
C GLY A 77 4.78 -6.49 -9.76
N VAL A 78 4.01 -5.96 -8.81
CA VAL A 78 4.29 -4.64 -8.23
C VAL A 78 5.49 -4.69 -7.30
N ARG A 79 6.45 -3.79 -7.53
CA ARG A 79 7.66 -3.70 -6.70
C ARG A 79 7.37 -3.20 -5.30
N LYS A 80 7.31 -4.15 -4.36
CA LYS A 80 7.05 -3.92 -2.93
C LYS A 80 8.09 -3.01 -2.25
N CYS A 81 9.28 -2.83 -2.82
CA CYS A 81 10.28 -1.90 -2.31
C CYS A 81 9.84 -0.42 -2.40
N LEU A 82 8.88 -0.10 -3.28
CA LEU A 82 8.38 1.26 -3.46
C LEU A 82 7.40 1.70 -2.35
N ILE A 83 6.84 0.76 -1.58
CA ILE A 83 5.84 1.02 -0.53
C ILE A 83 6.33 2.08 0.46
N SER A 84 7.57 1.96 0.95
CA SER A 84 8.12 2.88 1.94
C SER A 84 8.15 4.32 1.42
N ARG A 85 8.51 4.52 0.15
CA ARG A 85 8.57 5.86 -0.46
C ARG A 85 7.19 6.44 -0.69
N ARG A 86 6.20 5.61 -1.01
CA ARG A 86 4.80 6.04 -1.14
C ARG A 86 4.16 6.37 0.20
N LEU A 87 4.49 5.66 1.27
CA LEU A 87 4.07 6.02 2.63
C LEU A 87 4.67 7.35 3.11
N ILE A 88 5.86 7.72 2.64
CA ILE A 88 6.43 9.06 2.89
C ILE A 88 5.64 10.12 2.10
N ALA A 89 5.35 9.86 0.82
CA ALA A 89 4.53 10.76 0.01
C ALA A 89 3.15 11.00 0.65
N ALA A 90 2.44 9.94 1.04
CA ALA A 90 1.14 10.04 1.69
C ALA A 90 1.16 10.80 3.03
N GLN A 91 2.29 10.78 3.76
CA GLN A 91 2.45 11.64 4.95
C GLN A 91 2.62 13.10 4.57
N ASN A 92 3.46 13.39 3.57
CA ASN A 92 3.67 14.74 3.08
C ASN A 92 2.39 15.35 2.49
N ASP A 93 1.57 14.52 1.85
CA ASP A 93 0.27 14.89 1.28
C ASP A 93 -0.83 15.02 2.35
N GLY A 94 -0.52 14.79 3.63
CA GLY A 94 -1.48 14.94 4.73
C GLY A 94 -2.55 13.84 4.78
N LEU A 95 -2.33 12.70 4.15
CA LEU A 95 -3.30 11.59 4.14
C LEU A 95 -3.20 10.72 5.39
N ILE A 96 -1.98 10.54 5.89
CA ILE A 96 -1.68 9.68 7.03
C ILE A 96 -0.67 10.34 7.96
N ARG A 97 -0.64 9.90 9.21
CA ARG A 97 0.39 10.26 10.19
C ARG A 97 1.00 9.02 10.83
N TYR A 98 2.28 9.08 11.14
CA TYR A 98 2.94 8.05 11.93
C TYR A 98 2.39 8.03 13.37
N VAL A 99 2.06 6.84 13.88
CA VAL A 99 1.46 6.67 15.22
C VAL A 99 2.19 5.65 16.11
N GLY A 100 3.28 5.07 15.63
CA GLY A 100 4.12 4.16 16.41
C GLY A 100 4.59 2.96 15.59
N VAL A 101 5.00 1.91 16.30
CA VAL A 101 5.49 0.67 15.69
C VAL A 101 4.74 -0.54 16.24
N THR A 102 4.54 -1.55 15.39
CA THR A 102 4.03 -2.87 15.75
C THR A 102 5.08 -3.93 15.42
N PRO A 103 5.16 -5.04 16.18
CA PRO A 103 5.93 -6.20 15.75
C PRO A 103 5.38 -6.77 14.44
N SER A 104 6.27 -7.20 13.55
CA SER A 104 5.92 -7.90 12.32
C SER A 104 5.35 -9.28 12.62
N THR A 105 4.26 -9.64 11.96
CA THR A 105 3.62 -10.96 12.05
C THR A 105 4.29 -12.03 11.18
N LEU A 106 5.27 -11.65 10.34
CA LEU A 106 6.00 -12.58 9.49
C LEU A 106 7.03 -13.37 10.30
N ALA A 107 6.90 -14.70 10.32
CA ALA A 107 7.78 -15.60 11.08
C ALA A 107 9.28 -15.42 10.77
N SER A 108 9.61 -15.13 9.52
CA SER A 108 11.00 -14.92 9.06
C SER A 108 11.65 -13.63 9.57
N THR A 109 10.86 -12.69 10.10
CA THR A 109 11.34 -11.35 10.45
C THR A 109 11.73 -11.20 11.91
N LYS A 110 11.65 -12.27 12.71
CA LYS A 110 11.92 -12.26 14.17
C LYS A 110 11.21 -11.11 14.89
N ALA A 111 9.94 -10.88 14.53
CA ALA A 111 9.12 -9.80 15.08
C ALA A 111 9.71 -8.38 14.88
N ALA A 112 10.43 -8.15 13.78
CA ALA A 112 10.98 -6.84 13.43
C ALA A 112 9.91 -5.74 13.55
N ARG A 113 10.32 -4.59 14.08
CA ARG A 113 9.41 -3.45 14.31
C ARG A 113 9.06 -2.82 12.96
N VAL A 114 7.77 -2.76 12.65
CA VAL A 114 7.24 -2.08 11.46
C VAL A 114 6.43 -0.87 11.87
N ASN A 115 6.57 0.21 11.09
CA ASN A 115 5.85 1.46 11.34
C ASN A 115 4.34 1.29 11.14
N VAL A 116 3.59 1.97 12.00
CA VAL A 116 2.13 2.06 11.96
C VAL A 116 1.75 3.50 11.63
N TYR A 117 0.81 3.63 10.71
CA TYR A 117 0.26 4.88 10.24
C TYR A 117 -1.24 4.92 10.54
N ALA A 118 -1.76 6.09 10.91
CA ALA A 118 -3.18 6.32 11.05
C ALA A 118 -3.66 7.31 9.98
N PRO A 119 -4.82 7.07 9.35
CA PRO A 119 -5.46 8.05 8.48
C PRO A 119 -5.71 9.38 9.18
N ILE A 120 -5.57 10.49 8.46
CA ILE A 120 -6.01 11.80 8.93
C ILE A 120 -7.51 11.94 8.59
N PRO A 121 -8.39 12.20 9.58
CA PRO A 121 -9.82 12.37 9.31
C PRO A 121 -10.08 13.46 8.27
N GLY A 122 -10.92 13.18 7.27
CA GLY A 122 -11.28 14.13 6.22
C GLY A 122 -10.22 14.34 5.12
N ALA A 123 -9.12 13.56 5.11
CA ALA A 123 -8.08 13.76 4.10
C ALA A 123 -8.47 13.32 2.67
N LEU A 124 -9.51 12.48 2.52
CA LEU A 124 -10.01 11.99 1.24
C LEU A 124 -11.54 12.14 1.08
N SER A 125 -12.15 13.02 1.90
CA SER A 125 -13.58 13.38 1.80
C SER A 125 -13.86 14.32 0.64
#